data_AF-A0A535MTK4-F1
#
_entry.id   AF-A0A535MTK4-F1
#
_cell.length_a   1.000
_cell.length_b   1.000
_cell.length_c   1.000
_cell.angle_alpha   90.00
_cell.angle_beta   90.00
_cell.angle_gamma   90.00
#
_symmetry.space_group_name_H-M   'P 1'
#
loop_
_entity.id
_entity.type
_entity.pdbx_description
1 polymer ?
#
loop_
_entity_poly.entity_id
_entity_poly.type
_entity_poly.pdbx_seq_one_letter_code
_entity_poly.pdbx_strand_id
1 'polypeptide(L)'
;MAESSGGAASTVVRQVKGWRTVLRFDGNVRVSGFSDDNSRVLTVREPLEPPGSIRSEIIDRSSKRAVWTNDGYEEAISFVARTGTADLVLALRGPAMLAIACPAADICWRFSNSRLLVVRQDGSTSEVAGRYLTDW
;
A
#
# COMPACT_ATOMS: atom_id res chain seq x y z
N MET A 1 -20.53 34.56 -0.07
CA MET A 1 -19.52 33.74 0.63
C MET A 1 -19.08 32.68 -0.35
N ALA A 2 -17.80 32.66 -0.72
CA ALA A 2 -17.28 31.61 -1.58
C ALA A 2 -17.06 30.37 -0.72
N GLU A 3 -17.84 29.32 -0.94
CA GLU A 3 -17.53 27.98 -0.44
C GLU A 3 -16.19 27.58 -1.06
N SER A 4 -15.14 27.47 -0.24
CA SER A 4 -13.96 26.73 -0.69
C SER A 4 -14.40 25.29 -0.85
N SER A 5 -14.55 24.83 -2.08
CA SER A 5 -14.51 23.40 -2.38
C SER A 5 -13.13 22.92 -1.95
N GLY A 6 -13.03 22.45 -0.70
CA GLY A 6 -11.85 21.80 -0.16
C GLY A 6 -11.57 20.58 -1.02
N GLY A 7 -10.77 20.76 -2.07
CA GLY A 7 -10.38 19.69 -2.97
C GLY A 7 -9.80 18.56 -2.14
N ALA A 8 -10.25 17.34 -2.41
CA ALA A 8 -9.78 16.15 -1.71
C ALA A 8 -8.24 16.20 -1.58
N ALA A 9 -7.73 15.90 -0.38
CA ALA A 9 -6.29 15.83 -0.14
C ALA A 9 -5.65 15.00 -1.26
N SER A 10 -4.55 15.48 -1.85
CA SER A 10 -3.90 14.80 -2.97
C SER A 10 -2.47 14.48 -2.60
N THR A 11 -2.04 13.27 -2.90
CA THR A 11 -0.66 12.83 -2.72
C THR A 11 0.12 13.04 -4.00
N VAL A 12 1.16 13.87 -3.92
CA VAL A 12 2.03 14.20 -5.05
C VAL A 12 3.41 13.61 -4.80
N VAL A 13 3.81 12.64 -5.61
CA VAL A 13 5.17 12.10 -5.60
C VAL A 13 6.04 12.94 -6.53
N ARG A 14 7.17 13.44 -6.03
CA ARG A 14 8.14 14.19 -6.82
C ARG A 14 9.50 13.49 -6.81
N GLN A 15 10.19 13.55 -7.94
CA GLN A 15 11.59 13.16 -8.01
C GLN A 15 12.41 14.22 -7.29
N VAL A 16 13.23 13.81 -6.31
CA VAL A 16 14.08 14.72 -5.53
C VAL A 16 15.00 15.52 -6.47
N LYS A 17 15.61 14.83 -7.43
CA LYS A 17 16.39 15.46 -8.48
C LYS A 17 15.46 16.22 -9.44
N GLY A 18 15.41 17.55 -9.31
CA GLY A 18 14.67 18.44 -10.20
C GLY A 18 13.20 18.69 -9.83
N TRP A 19 12.71 18.14 -8.72
CA TRP A 19 11.35 18.38 -8.18
C TRP A 19 10.20 18.06 -9.14
N ARG A 20 10.45 17.28 -10.19
CA ARG A 20 9.45 16.91 -11.18
C ARG A 20 8.40 16.01 -10.54
N THR A 21 7.11 16.31 -10.76
CA THR A 21 6.02 15.41 -10.39
C THR A 21 6.09 14.12 -11.20
N VAL A 22 6.08 13.00 -10.47
CA VAL A 22 6.19 11.64 -10.98
C VAL A 22 4.83 10.96 -11.00
N LEU A 23 4.06 11.12 -9.91
CA LEU A 23 2.72 10.60 -9.74
C LEU A 23 1.88 11.60 -8.94
N ARG A 24 0.58 11.58 -9.20
CA ARG A 24 -0.42 12.30 -8.42
C ARG A 24 -1.58 11.37 -8.17
N PHE A 25 -2.01 11.28 -6.93
CA PHE A 25 -3.17 10.54 -6.50
C PHE A 25 -4.15 11.49 -5.85
N ASP A 26 -5.43 11.34 -6.18
CA ASP A 26 -6.51 12.09 -5.56
C ASP A 26 -7.08 11.30 -4.38
N GLY A 27 -7.50 12.02 -3.34
CA GLY A 27 -8.03 11.44 -2.10
C GLY A 27 -6.94 10.99 -1.12
N ASN A 28 -7.38 10.36 -0.03
CA ASN A 28 -6.54 9.86 1.06
C ASN A 28 -5.71 8.62 0.66
N VAL A 29 -4.84 8.78 -0.33
CA VAL A 29 -3.93 7.74 -0.82
C VAL A 29 -2.52 8.04 -0.34
N ARG A 30 -1.90 7.13 0.40
CA ARG A 30 -0.47 7.14 0.72
C ARG A 30 0.30 6.28 -0.27
N VAL A 31 1.53 6.67 -0.60
CA VAL A 31 2.48 5.84 -1.34
C VAL A 31 3.41 5.18 -0.33
N SER A 32 3.42 3.85 -0.31
CA SER A 32 4.20 3.06 0.66
C SER A 32 5.53 2.56 0.08
N GLY A 33 5.69 2.52 -1.24
CA GLY A 33 6.96 2.07 -1.84
C GLY A 33 6.96 2.02 -3.37
N PHE A 34 8.13 1.77 -3.92
CA PHE A 34 8.39 1.57 -5.35
C PHE A 34 9.10 0.24 -5.57
N SER A 35 8.97 -0.34 -6.76
CA SER A 35 9.87 -1.41 -7.19
C SER A 35 11.26 -0.84 -7.50
N ASP A 36 12.29 -1.69 -7.43
CA ASP A 36 13.69 -1.30 -7.66
C ASP A 36 13.92 -0.66 -9.04
N ASP A 37 13.21 -1.13 -10.06
CA ASP A 37 13.25 -0.60 -11.43
C ASP A 37 12.36 0.65 -11.62
N ASN A 38 11.69 1.10 -10.56
CA ASN A 38 10.70 2.17 -10.55
C ASN A 38 9.51 1.96 -11.51
N SER A 39 9.24 0.74 -11.99
CA SER A 39 8.10 0.48 -12.89
C SER A 39 6.76 0.39 -12.16
N ARG A 40 6.79 0.05 -10.86
CA ARG A 40 5.59 -0.18 -10.04
C ARG A 40 5.62 0.67 -8.78
N VAL A 41 4.44 1.00 -8.28
CA VAL A 41 4.23 1.76 -7.04
C VAL A 41 3.19 1.06 -6.17
N LEU A 42 3.46 0.97 -4.88
CA LEU A 42 2.51 0.50 -3.88
C LEU A 42 1.80 1.69 -3.26
N THR A 43 0.48 1.69 -3.35
CA THR A 43 -0.39 2.69 -2.75
C THR A 43 -1.33 2.06 -1.73
N VAL A 44 -1.59 2.79 -0.65
CA VAL A 44 -2.53 2.40 0.40
C VAL A 44 -3.53 3.54 0.57
N ARG A 45 -4.82 3.21 0.59
CA ARG A 45 -5.90 4.13 0.85
C ARG A 45 -6.62 3.69 2.12
N GLU A 46 -6.63 4.57 3.10
CA GLU A 46 -7.38 4.36 4.34
C GLU A 46 -8.86 4.71 4.13
N PRO A 47 -9.77 4.05 4.86
CA PRO A 47 -11.19 4.41 4.82
C PRO A 47 -11.38 5.84 5.35
N LEU A 48 -12.31 6.57 4.75
CA LEU A 48 -12.63 7.94 5.20
C LEU A 48 -13.26 7.95 6.60
N GLU A 49 -14.04 6.91 6.92
CA GLU A 49 -14.72 6.73 8.20
C GLU A 49 -14.42 5.33 8.75
N PRO A 50 -13.85 5.22 9.97
CA PRO A 50 -13.69 3.94 10.67
C PRO A 50 -15.02 3.43 11.29
N PRO A 51 -15.27 2.12 11.33
CA PRO A 51 -14.48 1.04 10.74
C PRO A 51 -14.70 0.94 9.22
N GLY A 52 -13.62 0.72 8.47
CA GLY A 52 -13.71 0.52 7.02
C GLY A 52 -12.54 -0.30 6.48
N SER A 53 -12.65 -0.74 5.23
CA SER A 53 -11.59 -1.49 4.56
C SER A 53 -10.44 -0.56 4.13
N ILE A 54 -9.22 -1.07 4.27
CA ILE A 54 -8.04 -0.52 3.64
C ILE A 54 -7.96 -1.07 2.22
N ARG A 55 -7.76 -0.17 1.26
CA ARG A 55 -7.44 -0.54 -0.12
C ARG A 55 -5.95 -0.44 -0.34
N SER A 56 -5.29 -1.56 -0.61
CA SER A 56 -3.90 -1.60 -1.05
C SER A 56 -3.83 -1.94 -2.54
N GLU A 57 -3.02 -1.23 -3.30
CA GLU A 57 -2.89 -1.41 -4.75
C GLU A 57 -1.43 -1.35 -5.18
N ILE A 58 -1.03 -2.23 -6.10
CA ILE A 58 0.20 -2.07 -6.86
C ILE A 58 -0.19 -1.59 -8.26
N ILE A 59 0.33 -0.44 -8.63
CA ILE A 59 0.02 0.23 -9.89
C ILE A 59 1.25 0.15 -10.80
N ASP A 60 1.05 -0.34 -12.02
CA ASP A 60 2.03 -0.19 -13.09
C ASP A 60 2.06 1.27 -13.54
N ARG A 61 3.22 1.92 -13.42
CA ARG A 61 3.34 3.37 -13.63
C ARG A 61 3.20 3.78 -15.09
N SER A 62 3.52 2.89 -16.03
CA SER A 62 3.45 3.18 -17.46
C SER A 62 2.01 3.20 -17.95
N SER A 63 1.22 2.21 -17.54
CA SER A 63 -0.17 2.02 -17.92
C SER A 63 -1.16 2.69 -16.97
N LYS A 64 -0.71 3.08 -15.76
CA LYS A 64 -1.53 3.60 -14.66
C LYS A 64 -2.64 2.65 -14.21
N ARG A 65 -2.46 1.34 -14.43
CA ARG A 65 -3.43 0.31 -14.05
C ARG A 65 -2.95 -0.42 -12.80
N ALA A 66 -3.89 -0.77 -11.93
CA ALA A 66 -3.61 -1.69 -10.85
C ALA A 66 -3.29 -3.07 -11.44
N VAL A 67 -2.13 -3.61 -11.10
CA VAL A 67 -1.74 -5.01 -11.40
C VAL A 67 -2.11 -5.93 -10.25
N TRP A 68 -2.38 -5.37 -9.08
CA TRP A 68 -2.89 -6.07 -7.91
C TRP A 68 -3.67 -5.10 -7.03
N THR A 69 -4.75 -5.59 -6.43
CA THR A 69 -5.60 -4.86 -5.49
C THR A 69 -5.98 -5.78 -4.34
N ASN A 70 -5.96 -5.24 -3.11
CA ASN A 70 -6.54 -5.86 -1.93
C ASN A 70 -7.47 -4.87 -1.25
N ASP A 71 -8.73 -5.26 -1.12
CA ASP A 71 -9.74 -4.53 -0.36
C ASP A 71 -10.08 -5.36 0.88
N GLY A 72 -9.57 -4.96 2.03
CA GLY A 72 -9.74 -5.75 3.25
C GLY A 72 -9.26 -5.03 4.51
N TYR A 73 -9.02 -5.81 5.57
CA TYR A 73 -8.52 -5.30 6.85
C TYR A 73 -6.99 -5.43 6.99
N GLU A 74 -6.32 -5.71 5.87
CA GLU A 74 -4.89 -5.89 5.82
C GLU A 74 -4.27 -4.85 4.89
N GLU A 75 -3.19 -4.27 5.38
CA GLU A 75 -2.40 -3.30 4.64
C GLU A 75 -1.24 -4.02 3.94
N ALA A 76 -1.05 -3.79 2.64
CA ALA A 76 0.22 -4.11 2.01
C ALA A 76 1.26 -3.05 2.39
N ILE A 77 2.29 -3.50 3.09
CA ILE A 77 3.30 -2.63 3.71
C ILE A 77 4.57 -2.55 2.87
N SER A 78 4.91 -3.61 2.13
CA SER A 78 6.02 -3.64 1.20
C SER A 78 5.78 -4.67 0.10
N PHE A 79 6.55 -4.55 -0.99
CA PHE A 79 6.56 -5.53 -2.05
C PHE A 79 7.93 -5.63 -2.71
N VAL A 80 8.20 -6.79 -3.30
CA VAL A 80 9.35 -7.03 -4.18
C VAL A 80 8.82 -7.57 -5.50
N ALA A 81 9.24 -6.98 -6.60
CA ALA A 81 9.04 -7.54 -7.93
C ALA A 81 10.19 -8.51 -8.22
N ARG A 82 9.88 -9.77 -8.51
CA ARG A 82 10.93 -10.75 -8.80
C ARG A 82 11.54 -10.46 -10.17
N THR A 83 12.85 -10.20 -10.20
CA THR A 83 13.59 -9.84 -11.42
C THR A 83 13.34 -10.85 -12.55
N GLY A 84 13.09 -10.33 -13.75
CA GLY A 84 12.83 -11.15 -14.94
C GLY A 84 11.46 -11.82 -14.98
N THR A 85 10.57 -11.54 -14.02
CA THR A 85 9.20 -12.06 -13.97
C THR A 85 8.22 -10.94 -13.66
N ALA A 86 6.93 -11.15 -13.93
CA ALA A 86 5.88 -10.24 -13.46
C ALA A 86 5.40 -10.55 -12.03
N ASP A 87 5.89 -11.63 -11.42
CA ASP A 87 5.53 -12.06 -10.07
C ASP A 87 5.92 -11.01 -9.01
N LEU A 88 5.09 -10.91 -7.99
CA LEU A 88 5.25 -10.02 -6.85
C LEU A 88 5.27 -10.84 -5.57
N VAL A 89 6.13 -10.45 -4.63
CA VAL A 89 6.04 -10.90 -3.23
C VAL A 89 5.63 -9.71 -2.38
N LEU A 90 4.54 -9.86 -1.63
CA LEU A 90 3.94 -8.82 -0.82
C LEU A 90 4.07 -9.17 0.65
N ALA A 91 4.46 -8.20 1.47
CA ALA A 91 4.23 -8.29 2.90
C ALA A 91 2.90 -7.61 3.23
N LEU A 92 1.99 -8.37 3.83
CA LEU A 92 0.70 -7.89 4.29
C LEU A 92 0.69 -7.87 5.82
N ARG A 93 0.14 -6.81 6.39
CA ARG A 93 0.00 -6.59 7.83
C ARG A 93 -1.47 -6.61 8.21
N GLY A 94 -1.82 -7.47 9.16
CA GLY A 94 -3.17 -7.63 9.67
C GLY A 94 -3.24 -7.88 11.19
N PRO A 95 -4.39 -7.58 11.83
CA PRO A 95 -5.37 -6.62 11.34
C PRO A 95 -4.74 -5.22 11.40
N ALA A 96 -4.89 -4.43 10.34
CA ALA A 96 -4.67 -2.99 10.42
C ALA A 96 -5.87 -2.37 11.15
N MET A 97 -6.06 -2.77 12.42
CA MET A 97 -7.06 -2.17 13.27
C MET A 97 -6.69 -0.70 13.45
N LEU A 98 -7.48 0.17 12.82
CA LEU A 98 -7.60 1.57 13.20
C LEU A 98 -7.75 1.61 14.73
N ALA A 99 -6.98 2.49 15.36
CA ALA A 99 -6.61 2.58 16.78
C ALA A 99 -7.75 2.60 17.83
N ILE A 100 -8.99 2.24 17.49
CA ILE A 100 -10.19 2.44 18.31
C ILE A 100 -10.31 1.44 19.47
N ALA A 101 -9.61 0.29 19.44
CA ALA A 101 -9.73 -0.73 20.49
C ALA A 101 -8.39 -1.21 21.10
N CYS A 102 -7.34 -0.40 21.05
CA CYS A 102 -6.10 -0.68 21.80
C CYS A 102 -5.98 0.28 23.00
N PRO A 103 -6.15 -0.20 24.24
CA PRO A 103 -6.00 0.64 25.44
C PRO A 103 -4.56 1.12 25.69
N ALA A 104 -3.58 0.60 24.94
CA ALA A 104 -2.21 1.10 24.92
C ALA A 104 -1.75 1.19 23.46
N ALA A 105 -1.68 2.42 22.94
CA ALA A 105 -1.30 2.68 21.55
C ALA A 105 0.02 2.01 21.16
N ASP A 106 1.01 1.93 22.04
CA ASP A 106 2.36 1.46 21.68
C ASP A 106 2.53 -0.06 21.49
N ILE A 107 1.63 -0.89 22.04
CA ILE A 107 1.81 -2.36 22.04
C ILE A 107 1.23 -3.00 20.77
N CYS A 108 0.22 -2.39 20.14
CA CYS A 108 -0.45 -2.97 18.97
C CYS A 108 0.29 -2.74 17.65
N TRP A 109 1.11 -1.69 17.54
CA TRP A 109 1.84 -1.37 16.29
C TRP A 109 3.21 -2.04 16.18
N ARG A 110 3.81 -2.46 17.30
CA ARG A 110 5.22 -2.90 17.32
C ARG A 110 5.48 -4.29 16.73
N PHE A 111 4.48 -5.18 16.72
CA PHE A 111 4.67 -6.55 16.23
C PHE A 111 3.39 -7.09 15.58
N SER A 112 3.01 -6.53 14.44
CA SER A 112 2.04 -7.23 13.60
C SER A 112 2.77 -8.37 12.90
N ASN A 113 2.34 -9.61 13.13
CA ASN A 113 2.76 -10.72 12.27
C ASN A 113 2.44 -10.33 10.82
N SER A 114 3.46 -10.36 9.97
CA SER A 114 3.27 -10.15 8.55
C SER A 114 3.08 -11.49 7.88
N ARG A 115 2.13 -11.57 6.95
CA ARG A 115 2.04 -12.68 6.01
C ARG A 115 2.69 -12.29 4.71
N LEU A 116 3.38 -13.25 4.10
CA LEU A 116 3.96 -13.06 2.77
C LEU A 116 3.03 -13.68 1.73
N LEU A 117 2.59 -12.88 0.77
CA LEU A 117 1.76 -13.31 -0.33
C LEU A 117 2.55 -13.24 -1.64
N VAL A 118 2.64 -14.35 -2.35
CA VAL A 118 3.13 -14.36 -3.74
C VAL A 118 1.94 -14.11 -4.65
N VAL A 119 2.02 -13.09 -5.49
CA VAL A 119 1.07 -12.80 -6.56
C VAL A 119 1.76 -13.11 -7.87
N ARG A 120 1.19 -14.07 -8.61
CA ARG A 120 1.73 -14.51 -9.90
C ARG A 120 1.23 -13.61 -11.01
N GLN A 121 1.92 -13.66 -12.15
CA GLN A 121 1.53 -12.92 -13.36
C GLN A 121 0.09 -13.20 -13.83
N ASP A 122 -0.42 -14.41 -13.61
CA ASP A 122 -1.79 -14.81 -13.96
C ASP A 122 -2.85 -14.32 -12.96
N GLY A 123 -2.43 -13.58 -11.92
CA GLY A 123 -3.29 -13.08 -10.86
C GLY A 123 -3.54 -14.09 -9.74
N SER A 124 -3.06 -15.34 -9.86
CA SER A 124 -3.14 -16.31 -8.78
C SER A 124 -2.31 -15.86 -7.58
N THR A 125 -2.77 -16.20 -6.38
CA THR A 125 -2.10 -15.82 -5.15
C THR A 125 -1.83 -17.05 -4.29
N SER A 126 -0.68 -17.06 -3.62
CA SER A 126 -0.30 -18.13 -2.70
C SER A 126 0.43 -17.55 -1.50
N GLU A 127 0.06 -17.98 -0.30
CA GLU A 127 0.74 -17.58 0.92
C GLU A 127 2.05 -18.36 1.08
N VAL A 128 3.12 -17.66 1.46
CA VAL A 128 4.36 -18.31 1.88
C VAL A 128 4.20 -18.74 3.34
N ALA A 129 4.22 -20.04 3.60
CA ALA A 129 4.07 -20.56 4.95
C ALA A 129 5.17 -20.01 5.88
N GLY A 130 4.80 -19.56 7.08
CA GLY A 130 5.74 -19.07 8.09
C GLY A 130 5.18 -17.93 8.94
N ARG A 131 6.02 -17.41 9.82
CA ARG A 131 5.78 -16.15 10.53
C ARG A 131 6.89 -15.18 10.16
N TYR A 132 6.51 -13.99 9.73
CA TYR A 132 7.46 -12.98 9.27
C TYR A 132 7.33 -11.73 10.12
N LEU A 133 8.49 -11.17 10.44
CA LEU A 133 8.61 -9.87 11.09
C LEU A 133 9.11 -8.89 10.03
N THR A 134 8.48 -7.73 9.95
CA THR A 134 8.96 -6.62 9.13
C THR A 134 9.57 -5.61 10.09
N ASP A 135 10.88 -5.41 10.01
CA ASP A 135 11.62 -4.41 10.78
C ASP A 135 11.57 -3.06 10.03
N TRP A 136 11.34 -1.96 10.75
CA TRP A 136 11.13 -0.61 10.19
C TRP A 136 12.03 0.43 10.86
#